data_AF-A0A822GBE5-F1
#
_entry.id   AF-A0A822GBE5-F1
#
_cell.length_a   1.000
_cell.length_b   1.000
_cell.length_c   1.000
_cell.angle_alpha   90.00
_cell.angle_beta   90.00
_cell.angle_gamma   90.00
#
_symmetry.space_group_name_H-M   'P 1'
#
loop_
_entity.id
_entity.type
_entity.pdbx_description
1 polymer ?
#
loop_
_entity_poly.entity_id
_entity_poly.type
_entity_poly.pdbx_seq_one_letter_code
_entity_poly.pdbx_strand_id
1 'polypeptide(L)'
;IACNVLAPYFKRKILDEVLEARFYSISFDASNKGNTKIYPFVIQYFSDIGVKKGLIDFIEDSRETALDIFNNIIKVIDIIN
;
A
#
# COMPACT_ATOMS: atom_id res chain seq x y z
N ILE A 1 6.27 5.48 -19.41
CA ILE A 1 5.11 5.15 -18.53
C ILE A 1 4.29 6.43 -18.44
N ALA A 2 2.99 6.42 -18.73
CA ALA A 2 2.18 7.64 -18.68
C ALA A 2 2.16 8.17 -17.23
N CYS A 3 2.92 9.23 -16.97
CA CYS A 3 3.03 9.85 -15.65
C CYS A 3 1.65 10.35 -15.20
N ASN A 4 1.32 10.11 -13.93
CA ASN A 4 0.08 10.57 -13.27
C ASN A 4 -1.26 10.06 -13.85
N VAL A 5 -1.26 9.07 -14.74
CA VAL A 5 -2.51 8.44 -15.25
C VAL A 5 -2.62 6.99 -14.80
N LEU A 6 -1.55 6.21 -15.01
CA LEU A 6 -1.59 4.77 -14.74
C LEU A 6 -1.60 4.44 -13.25
N ALA A 7 -0.79 5.14 -12.44
CA ALA A 7 -0.71 4.86 -11.00
C ALA A 7 -2.02 5.16 -10.25
N PRO A 8 -2.68 6.33 -10.43
CA PRO A 8 -3.97 6.59 -9.78
C PRO A 8 -5.08 5.63 -10.24
N TYR A 9 -5.12 5.30 -11.54
CA TYR A 9 -6.10 4.34 -12.07
C TYR A 9 -5.90 2.94 -11.47
N PHE A 10 -4.66 2.45 -11.45
CA PHE A 10 -4.33 1.14 -10.90
C PHE A 10 -4.64 1.07 -9.40
N LYS A 11 -4.28 2.10 -8.64
CA LYS A 11 -4.62 2.21 -7.22
C LYS A 11 -6.13 2.11 -7.01
N ARG A 12 -6.93 2.88 -7.75
CA ARG A 12 -8.40 2.82 -7.66
C ARG A 12 -8.93 1.43 -7.96
N LYS A 13 -8.46 0.80 -9.03
CA LYS A 13 -8.92 -0.53 -9.42
C LYS A 13 -8.61 -1.60 -8.35
N ILE A 14 -7.45 -1.50 -7.70
CA ILE A 14 -7.12 -2.36 -6.56
C ILE A 14 -8.08 -2.11 -5.39
N LEU A 15 -8.31 -0.84 -5.03
CA LEU A 15 -9.20 -0.50 -3.92
C LEU A 15 -10.63 -1.01 -4.15
N ASP A 16 -11.17 -0.82 -5.36
CA ASP A 16 -12.49 -1.33 -5.73
C ASP A 16 -12.58 -2.86 -5.57
N GLU A 17 -11.54 -3.60 -6.00
CA GLU A 17 -11.52 -5.06 -5.85
C GLU A 17 -11.30 -5.53 -4.42
N VAL A 18 -10.56 -4.76 -3.61
CA VAL A 18 -10.30 -5.06 -2.20
C VAL A 18 -11.55 -4.86 -1.35
N LEU A 19 -12.39 -3.85 -1.66
CA LEU A 19 -13.67 -3.64 -0.98
C LEU A 19 -14.62 -4.84 -1.14
N GLU A 20 -14.55 -5.51 -2.29
CA GLU A 20 -15.32 -6.75 -2.55
C GLU A 20 -14.62 -8.00 -1.97
N ALA A 21 -13.36 -7.91 -1.56
CA ALA A 21 -12.61 -9.03 -1.02
C ALA A 21 -12.93 -9.26 0.46
N ARG A 22 -13.27 -10.50 0.81
CA ARG A 22 -13.59 -10.88 2.20
C ARG A 22 -12.39 -10.74 3.16
N PHE A 23 -11.18 -10.97 2.66
CA PHE A 23 -9.94 -10.90 3.42
C PHE A 23 -8.81 -10.37 2.56
N TYR A 24 -7.98 -9.53 3.16
CA TYR A 24 -6.74 -9.04 2.57
C TYR A 24 -5.64 -8.96 3.63
N SER A 25 -4.39 -8.95 3.18
CA SER A 25 -3.23 -8.69 4.02
C SER A 25 -2.47 -7.47 3.50
N ILE A 26 -2.05 -6.60 4.40
CA ILE A 26 -1.14 -5.50 4.10
C ILE A 26 0.27 -5.95 4.47
N SER A 27 1.24 -5.65 3.63
CA SER A 27 2.66 -5.82 3.92
C SER A 27 3.40 -4.55 3.57
N PHE A 28 4.47 -4.28 4.29
CA PHE A 28 5.36 -3.17 3.98
C PHE A 28 6.81 -3.63 4.15
N ASP A 29 7.70 -2.94 3.46
CA ASP A 29 9.15 -3.10 3.62
C ASP A 29 9.75 -1.78 4.10
N ALA A 30 10.91 -1.83 4.76
CA ALA A 30 11.66 -0.65 5.16
C ALA A 30 12.82 -0.44 4.17
N SER A 31 12.62 0.41 3.16
CA SER A 31 13.66 0.72 2.18
C SER A 31 14.46 1.96 2.59
N ASN A 32 15.78 1.80 2.63
CA ASN A 32 16.72 2.88 2.96
C ASN A 32 17.44 3.31 1.69
N LYS A 33 17.17 4.54 1.21
CA LYS A 33 17.93 5.15 0.10
C LYS A 33 18.60 6.44 0.58
N GLY A 34 19.86 6.32 1.02
CA GLY A 34 20.56 7.42 1.66
C GLY A 34 19.93 7.76 3.01
N ASN A 35 19.52 9.01 3.19
CA ASN A 35 18.82 9.47 4.40
C ASN A 35 17.28 9.42 4.27
N THR A 36 16.76 9.05 3.11
CA THR A 36 15.31 8.90 2.88
C THR A 36 14.90 7.46 3.16
N LYS A 37 13.95 7.32 4.08
CA LYS A 37 13.31 6.07 4.43
C LYS A 37 11.97 6.01 3.70
N ILE A 38 11.79 4.98 2.87
CA ILE A 38 10.58 4.79 2.07
C ILE A 38 9.97 3.45 2.46
N TYR A 39 8.69 3.48 2.80
CA TYR A 39 7.89 2.31 3.12
C TYR A 39 6.91 2.03 1.97
N PRO A 40 7.23 1.12 1.04
CA PRO A 40 6.24 0.63 0.08
C PRO A 40 5.19 -0.20 0.82
N PHE A 41 3.94 0.20 0.73
CA PHE A 41 2.81 -0.58 1.23
C PHE A 41 2.15 -1.34 0.10
N VAL A 42 2.08 -2.66 0.25
CA VAL A 42 1.45 -3.56 -0.71
C VAL A 42 0.29 -4.29 -0.06
N ILE A 43 -0.72 -4.59 -0.86
CA ILE A 43 -1.88 -5.39 -0.49
C ILE A 43 -1.88 -6.69 -1.26
N GLN A 44 -2.27 -7.77 -0.58
CA GLN A 44 -2.55 -9.05 -1.18
C GLN A 44 -3.97 -9.46 -0.81
N TYR A 45 -4.76 -9.84 -1.80
CA TYR A 45 -6.16 -10.22 -1.63
C TYR A 45 -6.52 -11.34 -2.61
N PHE A 46 -7.60 -12.07 -2.32
CA PHE A 46 -8.12 -13.11 -3.20
C PHE A 46 -9.24 -12.52 -4.07
N SER A 47 -9.01 -12.54 -5.38
CA SER A 47 -9.98 -12.16 -6.40
C SER A 47 -10.65 -13.38 -7.02
N ASP A 48 -11.64 -13.15 -7.88
CA ASP A 48 -12.29 -14.16 -8.72
C ASP A 48 -11.31 -15.01 -9.56
N ILE A 49 -10.20 -14.40 -10.00
CA ILE A 49 -9.16 -15.06 -10.78
C ILE A 49 -7.97 -15.56 -9.95
N GLY A 50 -8.06 -15.50 -8.63
CA GLY A 50 -7.02 -15.96 -7.70
C GLY A 50 -6.33 -14.85 -6.90
N VAL A 51 -5.14 -15.15 -6.37
CA VAL A 51 -4.39 -14.20 -5.52
C VAL A 51 -3.83 -13.05 -6.35
N LYS A 52 -4.20 -11.82 -6.00
CA LYS A 52 -3.65 -10.59 -6.56
C LYS A 52 -2.78 -9.86 -5.55
N LYS A 53 -1.82 -9.10 -6.07
CA LYS A 53 -0.95 -8.19 -5.32
C LYS A 53 -1.00 -6.81 -5.94
N GLY A 54 -1.03 -5.78 -5.11
CA GLY A 54 -1.10 -4.39 -5.54
C GLY A 54 -0.26 -3.49 -4.66
N LEU A 55 0.25 -2.41 -5.23
CA LEU A 55 0.88 -1.33 -4.48
C LEU A 55 -0.19 -0.31 -4.09
N ILE A 56 -0.27 0.04 -2.80
CA ILE A 56 -1.19 1.06 -2.29
C ILE A 56 -0.50 2.42 -2.26
N ASP A 57 0.66 2.51 -1.61
CA ASP A 57 1.35 3.78 -1.41
C ASP A 57 2.84 3.61 -1.13
N PHE A 58 3.55 4.73 -1.26
CA PHE A 58 4.92 4.89 -0.75
C PHE A 58 4.89 5.97 0.32
N ILE A 59 5.10 5.58 1.58
CA ILE A 59 5.20 6.54 2.67
C ILE A 59 6.66 6.85 2.94
N GLU A 60 7.02 8.13 2.86
CA GLU A 60 8.33 8.62 3.30
C GLU A 60 8.24 9.04 4.75
N ASP A 61 8.98 8.38 5.64
CA ASP A 61 9.07 8.74 7.06
C ASP A 61 10.45 8.41 7.60
N SER A 62 11.23 9.44 7.94
CA SER A 62 12.58 9.26 8.48
C SER A 62 12.60 8.72 9.91
N ARG A 63 11.44 8.61 10.59
CA ARG A 63 11.33 8.15 11.97
C ARG A 63 10.85 6.70 11.99
N GLU A 64 11.68 5.81 12.52
CA GLU A 64 11.44 4.37 12.53
C GLU A 64 10.94 3.85 13.89
N THR A 65 10.31 4.72 14.70
CA THR A 65 9.77 4.26 15.97
C THR A 65 8.58 3.34 15.73
N ALA A 66 8.33 2.41 16.66
CA ALA A 66 7.16 1.53 16.56
C ALA A 66 5.83 2.32 16.45
N LEU A 67 5.76 3.49 17.09
CA LEU A 67 4.60 4.38 17.01
C LEU A 67 4.45 5.01 15.62
N ASP A 68 5.54 5.49 15.02
CA ASP A 68 5.50 6.07 13.68
C ASP A 68 5.12 5.02 12.62
N ILE A 69 5.71 3.82 12.71
CA ILE A 69 5.36 2.69 11.86
C ILE A 69 3.87 2.32 12.02
N PHE A 70 3.39 2.22 13.27
CA PHE A 70 1.97 1.97 13.55
C PHE A 70 1.07 3.03 12.90
N ASN A 71 1.40 4.32 13.07
CA ASN A 71 0.63 5.41 12.46
C ASN A 71 0.64 5.34 10.93
N ASN A 72 1.75 4.93 10.33
CA ASN A 72 1.83 4.75 8.88
C ASN A 72 0.98 3.57 8.38
N ILE A 73 0.88 2.48 9.16
CA ILE A 73 -0.06 1.39 8.88
C ILE A 73 -1.51 1.89 8.95
N ILE A 74 -1.88 2.67 9.98
CA ILE A 74 -3.24 3.22 10.10
C ILE A 74 -3.61 4.10 8.90
N LYS A 75 -2.71 5.01 8.47
CA LYS A 75 -2.95 5.83 7.26
C LYS A 75 -3.25 4.98 6.02
N VAL A 76 -2.59 3.83 5.87
CA VAL A 76 -2.80 2.94 4.73
C VAL A 76 -4.13 2.21 4.84
N ILE A 77 -4.52 1.81 6.06
CA ILE A 77 -5.84 1.23 6.32
C ILE A 77 -6.95 2.24 6.01
N ASP A 78 -6.77 3.51 6.36
CA ASP A 78 -7.73 4.59 6.07
C ASP A 78 -7.85 4.90 4.56
N ILE A 79 -6.87 4.53 3.74
CA ILE A 79 -6.97 4.62 2.27
C ILE A 79 -7.83 3.48 1.70
N ILE A 80 -7.88 2.33 2.39
CA ILE A 80 -8.60 1.13 1.94
C ILE A 80 -10.08 1.20 2.30
N ASN A 81 -10.41 1.72 3.49
CA ASN A 81 -11.79 1.86 3.98
C ASN A 81 -12.48 3.12 3.46
#